data_AF-M7N2H3-F1
#
_entry.id   AF-M7N2H3-F1
#
_cell.length_a   1.000
_cell.length_b   1.000
_cell.length_c   1.000
_cell.angle_alpha   90.00
_cell.angle_beta   90.00
_cell.angle_gamma   90.00
#
_symmetry.space_group_name_H-M   'P 1'
#
loop_
_entity.id
_entity.type
_entity.pdbx_description
1 polymer ?
#
loop_
_entity_poly.entity_id
_entity_poly.type
_entity_poly.pdbx_seq_one_letter_code
_entity_poly.pdbx_strand_id
1 'polypeptide(L)'
;MRKCKSIDVKASLTLALLFCLIFSTTLTAQEERYLFFLHNRFLETHALEDQHPDYGRAEYREIIAAFEREGFVVISEKRKGDVNARDYAQKVVKQIDSLLAQGVAPGAITVVGTSKGGYIAQYVSTLAANGDLNFVFVGSFRETDLETIPHIQFCGNILTIYEKTDPYGVSAVRRKETSSLPIPHFKEVELQTGLGHGFLFRAMDEWIVPAAAWARAKYD
;
A
#
# COMPACT_ATOMS: atom_id res chain seq x y z
N MET A 1 22.51 -32.71 88.30
CA MET A 1 23.54 -31.62 88.26
C MET A 1 23.78 -31.21 86.81
N ARG A 2 24.00 -29.91 86.55
CA ARG A 2 24.55 -29.30 85.30
C ARG A 2 23.78 -29.52 83.98
N LYS A 3 24.11 -28.68 82.98
CA LYS A 3 23.38 -28.43 81.72
C LYS A 3 24.16 -28.93 80.49
N CYS A 4 23.44 -29.29 79.43
CA CYS A 4 23.62 -28.85 78.03
C CYS A 4 22.32 -29.27 77.26
N LYS A 5 21.62 -28.46 76.46
CA LYS A 5 21.99 -27.76 75.21
C LYS A 5 22.61 -28.72 74.17
N SER A 6 22.20 -28.76 72.90
CA SER A 6 21.46 -27.77 72.09
C SER A 6 20.92 -28.35 70.77
N ILE A 7 19.96 -27.65 70.14
CA ILE A 7 19.73 -27.53 68.67
C ILE A 7 19.33 -28.81 67.90
N ASP A 8 18.38 -28.78 66.96
CA ASP A 8 17.08 -28.08 66.94
C ASP A 8 16.08 -29.02 66.21
N VAL A 9 15.34 -28.79 65.11
CA VAL A 9 14.99 -27.64 64.24
C VAL A 9 13.50 -27.75 63.94
N LYS A 10 12.73 -26.66 64.03
CA LYS A 10 11.34 -26.64 63.53
C LYS A 10 11.34 -26.69 62.00
N ALA A 11 10.88 -27.80 61.41
CA ALA A 11 10.66 -27.90 59.97
C ALA A 11 9.61 -26.86 59.52
N SER A 12 10.08 -25.78 58.90
CA SER A 12 9.23 -24.64 58.53
C SER A 12 8.34 -24.98 57.34
N LEU A 13 7.10 -24.50 57.36
CA LEU A 13 6.12 -24.71 56.30
C LEU A 13 6.39 -23.77 55.10
N THR A 14 7.50 -23.99 54.40
CA THR A 14 7.81 -23.26 53.15
C THR A 14 6.92 -23.78 52.02
N LEU A 15 5.74 -23.20 51.90
CA LEU A 15 4.87 -23.32 50.72
C LEU A 15 5.60 -22.73 49.51
N ALA A 16 6.22 -23.59 48.71
CA ALA A 16 6.88 -23.19 47.48
C ALA A 16 5.82 -22.78 46.45
N LEU A 17 5.54 -21.47 46.35
CA LEU A 17 4.80 -20.92 45.22
C LEU A 17 5.63 -21.17 43.96
N LEU A 18 5.24 -22.19 43.18
CA LEU A 18 5.77 -22.42 41.85
C LEU A 18 5.21 -21.33 40.92
N PHE A 19 5.83 -20.15 40.99
CA PHE A 19 5.44 -18.99 40.22
C PHE A 19 5.88 -19.21 38.76
N CYS A 20 5.06 -19.96 38.02
CA CYS A 20 5.22 -20.18 36.59
C CYS A 20 5.13 -18.84 35.85
N LEU A 21 6.28 -18.18 35.69
CA LEU A 21 6.50 -17.17 34.69
C LEU A 21 6.36 -17.83 33.32
N ILE A 22 5.11 -17.95 32.87
CA ILE A 22 4.80 -18.15 31.47
C ILE A 22 5.29 -16.89 30.76
N PHE A 23 6.55 -16.92 30.33
CA PHE A 23 7.05 -16.01 29.32
C PHE A 23 6.31 -16.34 28.02
N SER A 24 5.09 -15.82 27.93
CA SER A 24 4.39 -15.62 26.68
C SER A 24 5.22 -14.64 25.87
N THR A 25 6.25 -15.16 25.20
CA THR A 25 6.87 -14.52 24.06
C THR A 25 5.78 -14.44 23.00
N THR A 26 4.96 -13.39 23.08
CA THR A 26 4.13 -12.93 21.98
C THR A 26 5.10 -12.51 20.89
N LEU A 27 5.53 -13.48 20.10
CA LEU A 27 6.01 -13.24 18.75
C LEU A 27 4.83 -12.57 18.06
N THR A 28 4.82 -11.24 18.07
CA THR A 28 3.77 -10.44 17.45
C THR A 28 3.82 -10.77 15.98
N ALA A 29 2.91 -11.65 15.54
CA ALA A 29 2.74 -11.96 14.14
C ALA A 29 2.55 -10.62 13.43
N GLN A 30 3.49 -10.26 12.57
CA GLN A 30 3.42 -9.01 11.84
C GLN A 30 2.14 -9.07 11.01
N GLU A 31 1.24 -8.11 11.24
CA GLU A 31 -0.01 -8.00 10.50
C GLU A 31 0.28 -8.11 8.99
N GLU A 32 -0.39 -9.04 8.32
CA GLU A 32 -0.22 -9.22 6.87
C GLU A 32 -0.71 -7.97 6.15
N ARG A 33 0.18 -7.36 5.35
CA ARG A 33 -0.12 -6.10 4.65
C ARG A 33 -0.33 -6.40 3.18
N TYR A 34 -1.53 -6.14 2.69
CA TYR A 34 -2.01 -6.51 1.37
C TYR A 34 -1.83 -5.35 0.40
N LEU A 35 -1.07 -5.56 -0.68
CA LEU A 35 -0.74 -4.51 -1.65
C LEU A 35 -1.28 -4.88 -3.04
N PHE A 36 -2.36 -4.23 -3.45
CA PHE A 36 -2.88 -4.33 -4.81
C PHE A 36 -2.00 -3.50 -5.75
N PHE A 37 -1.26 -4.13 -6.66
CA PHE A 37 -0.47 -3.41 -7.67
C PHE A 37 -1.20 -3.38 -9.03
N LEU A 38 -1.43 -2.17 -9.54
CA LEU A 38 -2.14 -1.90 -10.78
C LEU A 38 -1.20 -1.26 -11.80
N HIS A 39 -0.73 -2.06 -12.76
CA HIS A 39 0.21 -1.64 -13.81
C HIS A 39 -0.36 -0.61 -14.80
N ASN A 40 0.51 0.00 -15.62
CA ASN A 40 0.17 0.99 -16.65
C ASN A 40 -0.58 0.41 -17.88
N ARG A 41 -1.01 1.26 -18.84
CA ARG A 41 -1.79 0.82 -20.02
C ARG A 41 -0.99 -0.04 -21.01
N PHE A 42 0.33 0.17 -21.15
CA PHE A 42 1.14 -0.52 -22.17
C PHE A 42 1.00 -2.03 -22.06
N LEU A 43 1.05 -2.56 -20.83
CA LEU A 43 0.90 -3.97 -20.54
C LEU A 43 -0.52 -4.54 -20.69
N GLU A 44 -1.53 -3.77 -21.09
CA GLU A 44 -2.85 -4.30 -21.44
C GLU A 44 -2.95 -4.84 -22.88
N THR A 45 -2.02 -4.42 -23.75
CA THR A 45 -1.98 -4.80 -25.18
C THR A 45 -0.68 -5.48 -25.59
N HIS A 46 0.40 -5.34 -24.81
CA HIS A 46 1.73 -5.88 -25.11
C HIS A 46 2.10 -7.09 -24.23
N ALA A 47 3.12 -7.86 -24.61
CA ALA A 47 3.75 -8.86 -23.76
C ALA A 47 4.56 -8.21 -22.61
N LEU A 48 5.12 -9.02 -21.72
CA LEU A 48 5.97 -8.52 -20.62
C LEU A 48 7.38 -8.14 -21.08
N GLU A 49 7.85 -8.71 -22.19
CA GLU A 49 9.20 -8.48 -22.73
C GLU A 49 9.23 -7.41 -23.84
N ASP A 50 8.06 -6.94 -24.28
CA ASP A 50 7.92 -5.89 -25.28
C ASP A 50 8.46 -4.55 -24.75
N GLN A 51 9.05 -3.76 -25.65
CA GLN A 51 9.66 -2.48 -25.33
C GLN A 51 8.85 -1.33 -25.94
N HIS A 52 8.51 -0.33 -25.13
CA HIS A 52 8.03 0.95 -25.61
C HIS A 52 9.21 1.72 -26.22
N PRO A 53 9.07 2.35 -27.40
CA PRO A 53 10.18 3.02 -28.08
C PRO A 53 10.88 4.06 -27.20
N ASP A 54 10.11 4.83 -26.42
CA ASP A 54 10.65 5.93 -25.60
C ASP A 54 10.94 5.54 -24.14
N TYR A 55 10.37 4.42 -23.64
CA TYR A 55 10.39 4.07 -22.20
C TYR A 55 10.97 2.69 -21.90
N GLY A 56 11.34 1.91 -22.91
CA GLY A 56 11.84 0.54 -22.75
C GLY A 56 10.78 -0.46 -22.30
N ARG A 57 11.23 -1.57 -21.70
CA ARG A 57 10.35 -2.61 -21.14
C ARG A 57 9.73 -2.14 -19.83
N ALA A 58 8.45 -2.43 -19.61
CA ALA A 58 7.83 -2.20 -18.30
C ALA A 58 8.22 -3.34 -17.32
N GLU A 59 8.97 -2.98 -16.27
CA GLU A 59 9.59 -3.85 -15.25
C GLU A 59 8.55 -4.39 -14.24
N TYR A 60 7.44 -4.94 -14.75
CA TYR A 60 6.26 -5.37 -13.99
C TYR A 60 6.54 -6.43 -12.93
N ARG A 61 7.43 -7.39 -13.23
CA ARG A 61 7.78 -8.48 -12.29
C ARG A 61 8.70 -7.97 -11.19
N GLU A 62 9.57 -7.03 -11.54
CA GLU A 62 10.57 -6.43 -10.69
C GLU A 62 9.94 -5.46 -9.69
N ILE A 63 8.92 -4.70 -10.11
CA ILE A 63 8.08 -3.89 -9.23
C ILE A 63 7.34 -4.78 -8.21
N ILE A 64 6.71 -5.87 -8.66
CA ILE A 64 6.06 -6.84 -7.77
C ILE A 64 7.08 -7.43 -6.78
N ALA A 65 8.22 -7.92 -7.28
CA ALA A 65 9.29 -8.48 -6.46
C ALA A 65 9.98 -7.46 -5.52
N ALA A 66 9.83 -6.15 -5.76
CA ALA A 66 10.26 -5.12 -4.82
C ALA A 66 9.28 -5.01 -3.64
N PHE A 67 7.98 -4.97 -3.89
CA PHE A 67 6.96 -4.99 -2.82
C PHE A 67 6.92 -6.34 -2.08
N GLU A 68 7.16 -7.47 -2.74
CA GLU A 68 7.30 -8.78 -2.08
C GLU A 68 8.53 -8.83 -1.16
N ARG A 69 9.66 -8.21 -1.55
CA ARG A 69 10.86 -8.07 -0.69
C ARG A 69 10.62 -7.18 0.53
N GLU A 70 9.74 -6.20 0.43
CA GLU A 70 9.24 -5.42 1.58
C GLU A 70 8.28 -6.24 2.48
N GLY A 71 7.92 -7.47 2.10
CA GLY A 71 7.04 -8.34 2.88
C GLY A 71 5.56 -7.98 2.77
N PHE A 72 5.13 -7.40 1.65
CA PHE A 72 3.71 -7.27 1.31
C PHE A 72 3.18 -8.55 0.65
N VAL A 73 1.91 -8.88 0.92
CA VAL A 73 1.15 -9.84 0.12
C VAL A 73 0.67 -9.10 -1.13
N VAL A 74 1.43 -9.23 -2.23
CA VAL A 74 1.17 -8.47 -3.46
C VAL A 74 0.09 -9.15 -4.30
N ILE A 75 -1.03 -8.47 -4.49
CA ILE A 75 -2.12 -8.89 -5.37
C ILE A 75 -2.01 -8.11 -6.69
N SER A 76 -1.68 -8.79 -7.78
CA SER A 76 -1.60 -8.17 -9.10
C SER A 76 -2.03 -9.10 -10.23
N GLU A 77 -2.59 -8.53 -11.29
CA GLU A 77 -3.05 -9.23 -12.48
C GLU A 77 -2.60 -8.45 -13.72
N LYS A 78 -1.99 -9.14 -14.69
CA LYS A 78 -1.74 -8.56 -16.02
C LYS A 78 -3.06 -8.50 -16.79
N ARG A 79 -3.72 -7.35 -16.71
CA ARG A 79 -4.98 -7.03 -17.39
C ARG A 79 -4.81 -7.14 -18.91
N LYS A 80 -5.90 -7.34 -19.64
CA LYS A 80 -5.91 -7.53 -21.10
C LYS A 80 -7.05 -6.76 -21.76
N GLY A 81 -6.82 -6.26 -22.96
CA GLY A 81 -7.91 -5.77 -23.82
C GLY A 81 -8.45 -4.39 -23.47
N ASP A 82 -7.59 -3.47 -23.03
CA ASP A 82 -7.89 -2.06 -22.75
C ASP A 82 -9.09 -1.84 -21.80
N VAL A 83 -9.09 -2.50 -20.64
CA VAL A 83 -10.23 -2.56 -19.70
C VAL A 83 -10.75 -1.18 -19.28
N ASN A 84 -12.07 -1.04 -19.11
CA ASN A 84 -12.64 0.17 -18.52
C ASN A 84 -12.12 0.34 -17.08
N ALA A 85 -11.57 1.51 -16.77
CA ALA A 85 -10.92 1.76 -15.49
C ALA A 85 -11.90 1.70 -14.30
N ARG A 86 -13.14 2.16 -14.48
CA ARG A 86 -14.17 2.17 -13.43
C ARG A 86 -14.76 0.78 -13.21
N ASP A 87 -14.96 0.01 -14.27
CA ASP A 87 -15.47 -1.36 -14.18
C ASP A 87 -14.42 -2.30 -13.56
N TYR A 88 -13.14 -2.12 -13.90
CA TYR A 88 -12.06 -2.85 -13.24
C TYR A 88 -11.90 -2.44 -11.76
N ALA A 89 -12.12 -1.16 -11.42
CA ALA A 89 -12.13 -0.74 -10.02
C ALA A 89 -13.21 -1.44 -9.18
N GLN A 90 -14.41 -1.70 -9.74
CA GLN A 90 -15.44 -2.49 -9.04
C GLN A 90 -15.00 -3.94 -8.74
N LYS A 91 -14.13 -4.53 -9.58
CA LYS A 91 -13.52 -5.84 -9.30
C LYS A 91 -12.56 -5.75 -8.11
N VAL A 92 -11.71 -4.73 -8.06
CA VAL A 92 -10.74 -4.53 -6.97
C VAL A 92 -11.45 -4.20 -5.65
N VAL A 93 -12.52 -3.38 -5.65
CA VAL A 93 -13.34 -3.12 -4.45
C VAL A 93 -13.87 -4.43 -3.87
N LYS A 94 -14.45 -5.33 -4.67
CA LYS A 94 -14.91 -6.64 -4.20
C LYS A 94 -13.80 -7.53 -3.61
N GLN A 95 -12.56 -7.37 -4.07
CA GLN A 95 -11.40 -8.07 -3.49
C GLN A 95 -11.00 -7.46 -2.15
N ILE A 96 -11.08 -6.13 -2.00
CA ILE A 96 -10.87 -5.42 -0.73
C ILE A 96 -11.98 -5.80 0.27
N ASP A 97 -13.26 -5.76 -0.13
CA ASP A 97 -14.41 -6.18 0.69
C ASP A 97 -14.22 -7.62 1.22
N SER A 98 -13.65 -8.51 0.40
CA SER A 98 -13.35 -9.88 0.76
C SER A 98 -12.22 -10.00 1.81
N LEU A 99 -11.24 -9.10 1.80
CA LEU A 99 -10.19 -9.04 2.84
C LEU A 99 -10.73 -8.43 4.14
N LEU A 100 -11.52 -7.35 4.04
CA LEU A 100 -12.19 -6.72 5.18
C LEU A 100 -13.14 -7.70 5.89
N ALA A 101 -13.90 -8.51 5.14
CA ALA A 101 -14.76 -9.56 5.68
C ALA A 101 -14.00 -10.73 6.35
N GLN A 102 -12.70 -10.88 6.08
CA GLN A 102 -11.81 -11.82 6.77
C GLN A 102 -11.13 -11.20 8.00
N GLY A 103 -11.41 -9.93 8.32
CA GLY A 103 -10.88 -9.23 9.48
C GLY A 103 -9.54 -8.51 9.25
N VAL A 104 -9.07 -8.40 8.00
CA VAL A 104 -7.90 -7.57 7.67
C VAL A 104 -8.26 -6.09 7.91
N ALA A 105 -7.44 -5.36 8.66
CA ALA A 105 -7.69 -3.94 8.92
C ALA A 105 -7.60 -3.12 7.62
N PRO A 106 -8.46 -2.11 7.39
CA PRO A 106 -8.36 -1.26 6.20
C PRO A 106 -6.98 -0.62 6.06
N GLY A 107 -6.40 -0.17 7.18
CA GLY A 107 -5.06 0.40 7.25
C GLY A 107 -3.92 -0.58 6.96
N ALA A 108 -4.19 -1.87 6.77
CA ALA A 108 -3.25 -2.88 6.29
C ALA A 108 -3.37 -3.17 4.77
N ILE A 109 -4.40 -2.61 4.11
CA ILE A 109 -4.66 -2.75 2.69
C ILE A 109 -4.18 -1.48 1.96
N THR A 110 -3.45 -1.66 0.86
CA THR A 110 -2.97 -0.56 0.00
C THR A 110 -3.27 -0.83 -1.47
N VAL A 111 -3.69 0.18 -2.22
CA VAL A 111 -3.83 0.12 -3.68
C VAL A 111 -2.82 1.06 -4.35
N VAL A 112 -1.81 0.48 -4.97
CA VAL A 112 -0.75 1.18 -5.72
C VAL A 112 -1.06 1.10 -7.22
N GLY A 113 -1.13 2.23 -7.91
CA GLY A 113 -1.46 2.26 -9.33
C GLY A 113 -0.61 3.22 -10.15
N THR A 114 -0.13 2.74 -11.31
CA THR A 114 0.70 3.51 -12.26
C THR A 114 -0.08 3.89 -13.52
N SER A 115 -0.03 5.15 -13.96
CA SER A 115 -0.70 5.62 -15.18
C SER A 115 -2.20 5.22 -15.20
N LYS A 116 -2.67 4.49 -16.23
CA LYS A 116 -4.04 3.90 -16.25
C LYS A 116 -4.38 3.08 -15.00
N GLY A 117 -3.41 2.36 -14.42
CA GLY A 117 -3.58 1.66 -13.14
C GLY A 117 -3.77 2.61 -11.95
N GLY A 118 -3.17 3.80 -12.00
CA GLY A 118 -3.38 4.89 -11.03
C GLY A 118 -4.78 5.49 -11.13
N TYR A 119 -5.32 5.67 -12.34
CA TYR A 119 -6.72 6.03 -12.53
C TYR A 119 -7.68 4.94 -12.03
N ILE A 120 -7.35 3.65 -12.18
CA ILE A 120 -8.11 2.55 -11.55
C ILE A 120 -8.04 2.68 -10.02
N ALA A 121 -6.86 2.90 -9.44
CA ALA A 121 -6.69 3.08 -7.99
C ALA A 121 -7.53 4.27 -7.45
N GLN A 122 -7.61 5.37 -8.19
CA GLN A 122 -8.48 6.51 -7.87
C GLN A 122 -9.96 6.14 -7.91
N TYR A 123 -10.41 5.36 -8.90
CA TYR A 123 -11.77 4.83 -8.89
C TYR A 123 -12.02 3.88 -7.72
N VAL A 124 -11.05 3.07 -7.29
CA VAL A 124 -11.18 2.23 -6.09
C VAL A 124 -11.32 3.09 -4.84
N SER A 125 -10.51 4.14 -4.71
CA SER A 125 -10.62 5.15 -3.65
C SER A 125 -12.01 5.80 -3.60
N THR A 126 -12.53 6.24 -4.75
CA THR A 126 -13.91 6.78 -4.85
C THR A 126 -14.99 5.77 -4.50
N LEU A 127 -14.87 4.53 -4.98
CA LEU A 127 -15.93 3.51 -4.88
C LEU A 127 -15.96 2.75 -3.56
N ALA A 128 -14.80 2.57 -2.90
CA ALA A 128 -14.72 2.00 -1.56
C ALA A 128 -15.13 3.01 -0.49
N ALA A 129 -14.93 4.31 -0.73
CA ALA A 129 -15.32 5.43 0.13
C ALA A 129 -14.87 5.30 1.60
N ASN A 130 -13.81 4.53 1.86
CA ASN A 130 -13.30 4.20 3.19
C ASN A 130 -12.02 5.01 3.49
N GLY A 131 -12.11 5.89 4.50
CA GLY A 131 -11.03 6.79 4.91
C GLY A 131 -9.79 6.09 5.49
N ASP A 132 -9.92 4.83 5.92
CA ASP A 132 -8.84 4.08 6.57
C ASP A 132 -8.01 3.24 5.57
N LEU A 133 -8.41 3.15 4.30
CA LEU A 133 -7.65 2.47 3.23
C LEU A 133 -6.47 3.33 2.74
N ASN A 134 -5.38 2.68 2.32
CA ASN A 134 -4.21 3.36 1.76
C ASN A 134 -4.18 3.33 0.24
N PHE A 135 -3.70 4.40 -0.38
CA PHE A 135 -3.63 4.58 -1.82
C PHE A 135 -2.31 5.23 -2.26
N VAL A 136 -1.77 4.78 -3.39
CA VAL A 136 -0.62 5.41 -4.04
C VAL A 136 -0.92 5.61 -5.54
N PHE A 137 -1.00 6.86 -5.96
CA PHE A 137 -1.31 7.26 -7.35
C PHE A 137 -0.05 7.75 -8.06
N VAL A 138 0.48 6.96 -8.99
CA VAL A 138 1.77 7.21 -9.67
C VAL A 138 1.54 7.64 -11.13
N GLY A 139 1.91 8.87 -11.47
CA GLY A 139 1.84 9.44 -12.83
C GLY A 139 0.44 9.34 -13.45
N SER A 140 -0.60 9.79 -12.73
CA SER A 140 -2.00 9.50 -13.09
C SER A 140 -3.00 10.63 -12.79
N PHE A 141 -2.59 11.90 -12.86
CA PHE A 141 -3.51 13.04 -12.76
C PHE A 141 -3.07 14.21 -13.64
N ARG A 142 -4.06 14.89 -14.23
CA ARG A 142 -3.95 16.13 -15.01
C ARG A 142 -5.12 17.04 -14.63
N GLU A 143 -4.93 18.36 -14.68
CA GLU A 143 -6.01 19.33 -14.37
C GLU A 143 -7.27 19.12 -15.24
N THR A 144 -7.12 18.71 -16.50
CA THR A 144 -8.25 18.39 -17.41
C THR A 144 -9.09 17.19 -16.95
N ASP A 145 -8.58 16.36 -16.02
CA ASP A 145 -9.35 15.27 -15.44
C ASP A 145 -10.45 15.79 -14.49
N LEU A 146 -10.32 17.01 -13.96
CA LEU A 146 -11.37 17.65 -13.14
C LEU A 146 -12.64 17.89 -13.96
N GLU A 147 -12.51 18.23 -15.24
CA GLU A 147 -13.62 18.48 -16.16
C GLU A 147 -14.09 17.19 -16.86
N THR A 148 -13.16 16.31 -17.24
CA THR A 148 -13.48 15.11 -18.05
C THR A 148 -13.86 13.89 -17.21
N ILE A 149 -13.34 13.77 -15.98
CA ILE A 149 -13.73 12.75 -14.98
C ILE A 149 -14.03 13.40 -13.61
N PRO A 150 -15.02 14.32 -13.53
CA PRO A 150 -15.36 15.05 -12.30
C PRO A 150 -15.84 14.13 -11.17
N HIS A 151 -16.32 12.93 -11.52
CA HIS A 151 -16.91 11.98 -10.60
C HIS A 151 -15.89 11.11 -9.85
N ILE A 152 -14.58 11.28 -10.09
CA ILE A 152 -13.56 10.79 -9.16
C ILE A 152 -13.51 11.72 -7.94
N GLN A 153 -13.65 11.13 -6.76
CA GLN A 153 -13.50 11.76 -5.45
C GLN A 153 -12.44 10.98 -4.68
N PHE A 154 -11.40 11.65 -4.21
CA PHE A 154 -10.35 11.06 -3.40
C PHE A 154 -10.87 10.75 -1.99
N CYS A 155 -10.60 9.54 -1.52
CA CYS A 155 -10.91 9.05 -0.18
C CYS A 155 -9.80 8.09 0.30
N GLY A 156 -9.52 8.08 1.60
CA GLY A 156 -8.44 7.29 2.18
C GLY A 156 -7.13 8.06 2.35
N ASN A 157 -6.10 7.35 2.81
CA ASN A 157 -4.75 7.90 2.99
C ASN A 157 -4.02 7.86 1.65
N ILE A 158 -3.81 9.02 1.03
CA ILE A 158 -3.37 9.14 -0.36
C ILE A 158 -1.95 9.73 -0.47
N LEU A 159 -1.04 8.93 -1.02
CA LEU A 159 0.21 9.41 -1.60
C LEU A 159 0.02 9.59 -3.11
N THR A 160 0.48 10.72 -3.65
CA THR A 160 0.66 10.88 -5.10
C THR A 160 2.15 11.00 -5.42
N ILE A 161 2.54 10.47 -6.58
CA ILE A 161 3.91 10.55 -7.08
C ILE A 161 3.84 10.91 -8.56
N TYR A 162 4.43 12.04 -8.94
CA TYR A 162 4.49 12.49 -10.33
C TYR A 162 5.90 12.94 -10.68
N GLU A 163 6.27 12.81 -11.96
CA GLU A 163 7.56 13.27 -12.47
C GLU A 163 7.37 14.64 -13.12
N LYS A 164 8.21 15.62 -12.76
CA LYS A 164 8.15 17.00 -13.26
C LYS A 164 8.20 17.10 -14.78
N THR A 165 8.81 16.12 -15.44
CA THR A 165 8.92 16.02 -16.89
C THR A 165 7.82 15.17 -17.57
N ASP A 166 6.85 14.64 -16.82
CA ASP A 166 5.76 13.82 -17.34
C ASP A 166 4.59 14.69 -17.88
N PRO A 167 4.32 14.70 -19.21
CA PRO A 167 3.21 15.45 -19.77
C PRO A 167 1.82 14.88 -19.40
N TYR A 168 1.77 13.74 -18.71
CA TYR A 168 0.54 13.06 -18.29
C TYR A 168 0.37 12.96 -16.78
N GLY A 169 1.26 13.56 -15.98
CA GLY A 169 1.24 13.52 -14.51
C GLY A 169 1.67 14.83 -13.88
N VAL A 170 0.76 15.50 -13.18
CA VAL A 170 1.01 16.74 -12.42
C VAL A 170 0.49 16.62 -10.97
N SER A 171 0.77 17.63 -10.14
CA SER A 171 0.22 17.77 -8.78
C SER A 171 -1.30 17.58 -8.74
N ALA A 172 -1.78 16.72 -7.84
CA ALA A 172 -3.18 16.41 -7.64
C ALA A 172 -3.81 17.14 -6.43
N VAL A 173 -3.14 18.16 -5.87
CA VAL A 173 -3.70 19.04 -4.83
C VAL A 173 -5.11 19.52 -5.22
N ARG A 174 -5.31 19.93 -6.47
CA ARG A 174 -6.62 20.40 -6.97
C ARG A 174 -7.70 19.32 -6.95
N ARG A 175 -7.37 18.05 -7.22
CA ARG A 175 -8.32 16.92 -7.04
C ARG A 175 -8.63 16.67 -5.57
N LYS A 176 -7.62 16.74 -4.70
CA LYS A 176 -7.79 16.60 -3.24
C LYS A 176 -8.63 17.73 -2.64
N GLU A 177 -8.48 18.97 -3.12
CA GLU A 177 -9.29 20.13 -2.72
C GLU A 177 -10.75 20.06 -3.21
N THR A 178 -10.99 19.45 -4.37
CA THR A 178 -12.33 19.27 -4.97
C THR A 178 -13.01 17.95 -4.57
N SER A 179 -12.41 17.18 -3.66
CA SER A 179 -12.95 15.93 -3.16
C SER A 179 -13.69 16.13 -1.84
N SER A 180 -14.90 15.57 -1.77
CA SER A 180 -15.82 15.69 -0.62
C SER A 180 -15.81 14.48 0.33
N LEU A 181 -15.05 13.43 -0.01
CA LEU A 181 -14.88 12.24 0.83
C LEU A 181 -13.69 12.40 1.81
N PRO A 182 -13.62 11.61 2.90
CA PRO A 182 -12.54 11.72 3.88
C PRO A 182 -11.15 11.38 3.33
N ILE A 183 -10.21 12.32 3.48
CA ILE A 183 -8.78 12.14 3.15
C ILE A 183 -7.98 12.48 4.43
N PRO A 184 -7.75 11.52 5.35
CA PRO A 184 -7.10 11.81 6.63
C PRO A 184 -5.63 12.20 6.48
N HIS A 185 -4.92 11.52 5.57
CA HIS A 185 -3.54 11.80 5.22
C HIS A 185 -3.41 12.02 3.70
N PHE A 186 -2.70 13.08 3.31
CA PHE A 186 -2.41 13.41 1.92
C PHE A 186 -0.96 13.90 1.77
N LYS A 187 -0.20 13.31 0.86
CA LYS A 187 1.17 13.72 0.51
C LYS A 187 1.38 13.63 -0.99
N GLU A 188 2.19 14.53 -1.53
CA GLU A 188 2.65 14.47 -2.92
C GLU A 188 4.19 14.40 -2.97
N VAL A 189 4.72 13.71 -3.97
CA VAL A 189 6.16 13.65 -4.27
C VAL A 189 6.38 14.04 -5.74
N GLU A 190 7.02 15.18 -5.95
CA GLU A 190 7.55 15.56 -7.27
C GLU A 190 8.92 14.92 -7.48
N LEU A 191 9.01 14.05 -8.47
CA LEU A 191 10.26 13.48 -8.98
C LEU A 191 10.85 14.39 -10.06
N GLN A 192 12.18 14.40 -10.15
CA GLN A 192 12.93 15.21 -11.12
C GLN A 192 14.00 14.34 -11.81
N THR A 193 13.59 13.14 -12.22
CA THR A 193 14.41 12.11 -12.86
C THR A 193 14.69 12.39 -14.34
N GLY A 194 13.85 13.22 -14.98
CA GLY A 194 13.96 13.52 -16.42
C GLY A 194 13.46 12.41 -17.34
N LEU A 195 12.83 11.35 -16.80
CA LEU A 195 12.35 10.19 -17.57
C LEU A 195 10.96 10.38 -18.21
N GLY A 196 10.32 11.54 -18.00
CA GLY A 196 8.92 11.78 -18.39
C GLY A 196 7.99 10.70 -17.84
N HIS A 197 6.97 10.31 -18.62
CA HIS A 197 6.07 9.19 -18.26
C HIS A 197 6.78 7.82 -18.17
N GLY A 198 8.06 7.72 -18.55
CA GLY A 198 8.86 6.50 -18.46
C GLY A 198 9.28 6.12 -17.03
N PHE A 199 9.21 7.03 -16.05
CA PHE A 199 9.65 6.74 -14.68
C PHE A 199 8.90 5.53 -14.06
N LEU A 200 7.59 5.43 -14.34
CA LEU A 200 6.71 4.36 -13.86
C LEU A 200 6.79 3.05 -14.67
N PHE A 201 7.62 2.99 -15.70
CA PHE A 201 7.98 1.72 -16.35
C PHE A 201 8.99 0.93 -15.52
N ARG A 202 9.74 1.59 -14.63
CA ARG A 202 10.92 1.02 -13.96
C ARG A 202 10.69 0.81 -12.47
N ALA A 203 11.35 -0.22 -11.92
CA ALA A 203 11.35 -0.56 -10.51
C ALA A 203 12.29 0.37 -9.71
N MET A 204 11.95 1.66 -9.70
CA MET A 204 12.76 2.73 -9.14
C MET A 204 12.47 2.96 -7.65
N ASP A 205 13.52 2.97 -6.83
CA ASP A 205 13.43 3.23 -5.39
C ASP A 205 12.80 4.59 -5.10
N GLU A 206 13.00 5.59 -5.97
CA GLU A 206 12.47 6.95 -5.86
C GLU A 206 10.93 7.00 -5.77
N TRP A 207 10.22 5.97 -6.28
CA TRP A 207 8.76 5.85 -6.10
C TRP A 207 8.33 4.60 -5.33
N ILE A 208 9.11 3.50 -5.38
CA ILE A 208 8.79 2.27 -4.65
C ILE A 208 9.02 2.42 -3.14
N VAL A 209 10.11 3.05 -2.70
CA VAL A 209 10.40 3.26 -1.27
C VAL A 209 9.34 4.13 -0.58
N PRO A 210 8.93 5.31 -1.10
CA PRO A 210 7.84 6.07 -0.49
C PRO A 210 6.48 5.35 -0.60
N ALA A 211 6.21 4.60 -1.67
CA ALA A 211 4.99 3.78 -1.76
C ALA A 211 4.96 2.66 -0.69
N ALA A 212 6.09 1.99 -0.45
CA ALA A 212 6.23 0.98 0.60
C ALA A 212 6.15 1.59 2.00
N ALA A 213 6.72 2.77 2.23
CA ALA A 213 6.57 3.49 3.49
C ALA A 213 5.10 3.84 3.77
N TRP A 214 4.39 4.38 2.77
CA TRP A 214 2.97 4.72 2.85
C TRP A 214 2.11 3.48 3.12
N ALA A 215 2.39 2.36 2.45
CA ALA A 215 1.74 1.07 2.67
C ALA A 215 2.00 0.48 4.07
N ARG A 216 3.02 0.96 4.81
CA ARG A 216 3.27 0.67 6.24
C ARG A 216 2.67 1.72 7.18
N ALA A 217 1.73 2.55 6.71
CA ALA A 217 1.13 3.66 7.45
C ALA A 217 2.13 4.72 7.96
N LYS A 218 3.26 4.90 7.25
CA LYS A 218 4.21 6.00 7.49
C LYS A 218 3.85 7.13 6.53
N TYR A 219 3.13 8.13 7.03
CA TYR A 219 2.57 9.23 6.22
C TYR A 219 3.44 10.50 6.18
N ASP A 220 4.60 10.47 6.84
CA ASP A 220 5.59 11.57 6.92
C ASP A 220 6.34 11.81 5.62
#